data_AF-A0A2A2JLP2-F1
#
_entry.id   AF-A0A2A2JLP2-F1
#
_cell.length_a   1.000
_cell.length_b   1.000
_cell.length_c   1.000
_cell.angle_alpha   90.00
_cell.angle_beta   90.00
_cell.angle_gamma   90.00
#
_symmetry.space_group_name_H-M   'P 1'
#
loop_
_entity.id
_entity.type
_entity.pdbx_description
1 polymer ?
#
loop_
_entity_poly.entity_id
_entity_poly.type
_entity_poly.pdbx_seq_one_letter_code
_entity_poly.pdbx_strand_id
1 'polypeptide(L)'
;MPSSSSSQMDSCLRLSINLRERCRMHDLNEALNDLREVIPYAHGNSVRKLSKIATLLLAKNFIIMQKKAIEELSQVVSELKEKEKRREQQEAEKNEEITTKDY
;
A
#
# COMPACT_ATOMS: atom_id res chain seq x y z
N MET A 1 -31.10 35.16 38.13
CA MET A 1 -31.65 34.18 37.17
C MET A 1 -30.81 34.26 35.90
N PRO A 2 -30.08 33.20 35.49
CA PRO A 2 -29.35 33.25 34.23
C PRO A 2 -30.37 33.34 33.09
N SER A 3 -30.18 34.31 32.21
CA SER A 3 -31.01 34.60 31.05
C SER A 3 -31.09 33.38 30.10
N SER A 4 -32.29 32.81 29.94
CA SER A 4 -32.56 31.57 29.19
C SER A 4 -32.03 31.55 27.74
N SER A 5 -31.81 32.72 27.15
CA SER A 5 -31.26 32.90 25.81
C SER A 5 -29.79 32.49 25.69
N SER A 6 -28.96 32.70 26.74
CA SER A 6 -27.54 32.29 26.70
C SER A 6 -27.39 30.77 26.78
N SER A 7 -28.19 30.10 27.60
CA SER A 7 -28.18 28.63 27.74
C SER A 7 -28.67 27.89 26.49
N GLN A 8 -29.57 28.48 25.71
CA GLN A 8 -29.99 27.95 24.41
C GLN A 8 -28.89 28.08 23.35
N MET A 9 -28.15 29.20 23.35
CA MET A 9 -27.00 29.39 22.45
C MET A 9 -25.88 28.39 22.76
N ASP A 10 -25.56 28.16 24.03
CA ASP A 10 -24.57 27.14 24.43
C ASP A 10 -24.99 25.73 23.99
N SER A 11 -26.29 25.43 24.06
CA SER A 11 -26.84 24.14 23.62
C SER A 11 -26.76 23.97 22.09
N CYS A 12 -27.01 25.03 21.33
CA CYS A 12 -26.86 25.05 19.87
C CYS A 12 -25.40 24.85 19.45
N LEU A 13 -24.46 25.53 20.13
CA LEU A 13 -23.03 25.39 19.90
C LEU A 13 -22.55 23.96 20.15
N ARG A 14 -22.96 23.34 21.27
CA ARG A 14 -22.65 21.92 21.56
C ARG A 14 -23.16 20.99 20.46
N LEU A 15 -24.38 21.20 19.97
CA LEU A 15 -24.96 20.38 18.90
C LEU A 15 -24.18 20.54 17.58
N SER A 16 -23.83 21.77 17.22
CA SER A 16 -23.00 22.08 16.04
C SER A 16 -21.63 21.39 16.10
N ILE A 17 -20.95 21.46 17.25
CA ILE A 17 -19.66 20.79 17.48
C ILE A 17 -19.80 19.27 17.35
N ASN A 18 -20.82 18.68 17.98
CA ASN A 18 -21.06 17.23 17.89
C ASN A 18 -21.37 16.77 16.47
N LEU A 19 -22.13 17.56 15.71
CA LEU A 19 -22.39 17.28 14.30
C LEU A 19 -21.09 17.30 13.49
N ARG A 20 -20.28 18.34 13.67
CA ARG A 20 -18.98 18.47 12.98
C ARG A 20 -18.07 17.28 13.26
N GLU A 21 -17.94 16.88 14.52
CA GLU A 21 -17.08 15.76 14.90
C GLU A 21 -17.61 14.42 14.36
N ARG A 22 -18.93 14.23 14.27
CA ARG A 22 -19.51 13.07 13.60
C ARG A 22 -19.16 13.03 12.12
N CYS A 23 -19.29 14.15 11.40
CA CYS A 23 -18.89 14.24 10.00
C CYS A 23 -17.40 13.90 9.83
N ARG A 24 -16.52 14.50 10.65
CA ARG A 24 -15.08 14.19 10.64
C ARG A 24 -14.79 12.70 10.87
N MET A 25 -15.53 12.08 11.78
CA MET A 25 -15.40 10.64 12.05
C MET A 25 -15.95 9.78 10.90
N HIS A 26 -16.96 10.23 10.16
CA HIS A 26 -17.44 9.56 8.96
C HIS A 26 -16.37 9.57 7.85
N ASP A 27 -15.79 10.73 7.56
CA ASP A 27 -14.72 10.87 6.56
C ASP A 27 -13.52 9.97 6.90
N LEU A 28 -13.13 9.93 8.18
CA LEU A 28 -12.06 9.06 8.66
C LEU A 28 -12.40 7.58 8.49
N ASN A 29 -13.64 7.19 8.77
CA ASN A 29 -14.07 5.80 8.64
C ASN A 29 -14.17 5.38 7.17
N GLU A 30 -14.54 6.29 6.27
CA GLU A 30 -14.56 6.09 4.83
C GLU A 30 -13.15 5.81 4.30
N ALA A 31 -12.19 6.70 4.59
CA ALA A 31 -10.79 6.50 4.21
C ALA A 31 -10.21 5.17 4.77
N LEU A 32 -10.63 4.77 5.97
CA LEU A 32 -10.21 3.49 6.55
C LEU A 32 -10.87 2.29 5.87
N ASN A 33 -12.07 2.44 5.30
CA ASN A 33 -12.68 1.38 4.48
C ASN A 33 -11.96 1.27 3.14
N ASP A 34 -11.63 2.38 2.49
CA ASP A 34 -10.82 2.39 1.26
C ASP A 34 -9.47 1.71 1.49
N LEU A 35 -8.85 1.94 2.65
CA LEU A 35 -7.64 1.21 3.04
C LEU A 35 -7.88 -0.30 3.18
N ARG A 36 -9.05 -0.75 3.63
CA ARG A 36 -9.37 -2.19 3.67
C ARG A 36 -9.41 -2.76 2.27
N GLU A 37 -10.00 -2.06 1.30
CA GLU A 37 -10.11 -2.47 -0.11
C GLU A 37 -8.78 -2.86 -0.76
N VAL A 38 -7.66 -2.29 -0.31
CA VAL A 38 -6.34 -2.57 -0.87
C VAL A 38 -5.50 -3.57 -0.05
N ILE A 39 -5.95 -3.98 1.13
CA ILE A 39 -5.21 -4.93 1.99
C ILE A 39 -5.50 -6.37 1.54
N PRO A 40 -4.47 -7.21 1.27
CA PRO A 40 -4.67 -8.61 0.96
C PRO A 40 -5.40 -9.35 2.09
N TYR A 41 -6.30 -10.27 1.71
CA TYR A 41 -7.07 -11.11 2.64
C TYR A 41 -8.05 -10.36 3.55
N ALA A 42 -8.24 -9.05 3.33
CA ALA A 42 -9.26 -8.26 4.02
C ALA A 42 -10.67 -8.45 3.42
N HIS A 43 -10.77 -9.10 2.25
CA HIS A 43 -12.01 -9.31 1.50
C HIS A 43 -12.34 -10.79 1.38
N GLY A 44 -13.64 -11.08 1.44
CA GLY A 44 -14.18 -12.40 1.17
C GLY A 44 -15.61 -12.48 1.70
N ASN A 45 -16.50 -13.13 0.95
CA ASN A 45 -17.93 -13.22 1.28
C ASN A 45 -18.19 -13.88 2.67
N SER A 46 -17.19 -14.57 3.22
CA SER A 46 -17.23 -15.22 4.53
C SER A 46 -16.30 -14.56 5.58
N VAL A 47 -15.55 -13.52 5.22
CA VAL A 47 -14.59 -12.86 6.12
C VAL A 47 -15.25 -11.66 6.79
N ARG A 48 -15.22 -11.63 8.12
CA ARG A 48 -15.77 -10.51 8.89
C ARG A 48 -14.93 -9.24 8.68
N LYS A 49 -15.60 -8.09 8.68
CA LYS A 49 -14.95 -6.76 8.60
C LYS A 49 -13.89 -6.62 9.69
N LEU A 50 -12.66 -6.32 9.27
CA LEU A 50 -11.52 -6.11 10.16
C LEU A 50 -11.72 -4.91 11.09
N SER A 51 -11.27 -5.03 12.33
CA SER A 51 -11.21 -3.92 13.30
C SER A 51 -10.27 -2.81 12.82
N LYS A 52 -10.41 -1.58 13.35
CA LYS A 52 -9.51 -0.46 12.97
C LYS A 52 -8.04 -0.79 13.21
N ILE A 53 -7.74 -1.41 14.35
CA ILE A 53 -6.38 -1.81 14.72
C ILE A 53 -5.84 -2.91 13.79
N ALA A 54 -6.66 -3.92 13.50
CA ALA A 54 -6.26 -5.00 12.60
C ALA A 54 -5.98 -4.49 11.18
N THR A 55 -6.82 -3.59 10.66
CA THR A 55 -6.61 -2.92 9.37
C THR A 55 -5.26 -2.17 9.34
N LEU A 56 -4.96 -1.36 10.35
CA LEU A 56 -3.70 -0.61 10.40
C LEU A 56 -2.47 -1.53 10.50
N LEU A 57 -2.58 -2.60 11.29
CA LEU A 57 -1.49 -3.57 11.44
C LEU A 57 -1.20 -4.30 10.12
N LEU A 58 -2.24 -4.78 9.44
CA LEU A 58 -2.10 -5.46 8.16
C LEU A 58 -1.61 -4.50 7.07
N ALA A 59 -2.10 -3.27 7.01
CA ALA A 59 -1.60 -2.26 6.08
C ALA A 59 -0.10 -2.03 6.24
N LYS A 60 0.37 -1.83 7.49
CA LYS A 60 1.80 -1.65 7.78
C LYS A 60 2.62 -2.85 7.32
N ASN A 61 2.18 -4.06 7.66
CA ASN A 61 2.89 -5.28 7.31
C ASN A 61 2.90 -5.51 5.79
N PHE A 62 1.81 -5.17 5.11
CA PHE A 62 1.70 -5.27 3.66
C PHE A 62 2.70 -4.33 2.95
N ILE A 63 2.83 -3.08 3.40
CA ILE A 63 3.84 -2.15 2.87
C ILE A 63 5.26 -2.73 3.02
N ILE A 64 5.59 -3.27 4.19
CA ILE A 64 6.90 -3.88 4.46
C ILE A 64 7.15 -5.08 3.52
N MET A 65 6.15 -5.94 3.35
CA MET A 65 6.23 -7.11 2.47
C MET A 65 6.42 -6.69 1.00
N GLN A 66 5.63 -5.74 0.52
CA GLN A 66 5.73 -5.23 -0.85
C GLN A 66 7.11 -4.62 -1.12
N LYS A 67 7.66 -3.85 -0.16
CA LYS A 67 9.01 -3.30 -0.28
C LYS A 67 10.06 -4.42 -0.43
N LYS A 68 10.02 -5.43 0.42
CA LYS A 68 10.95 -6.58 0.35
C LYS A 68 10.83 -7.33 -0.98
N ALA A 69 9.60 -7.56 -1.44
CA ALA A 69 9.36 -8.22 -2.73
C ALA A 69 9.94 -7.42 -3.91
N ILE A 70 9.81 -6.09 -3.90
CA ILE A 70 10.39 -5.22 -4.93
C ILE A 70 11.93 -5.30 -4.92
N GLU A 71 12.56 -5.29 -3.74
CA GLU A 71 14.01 -5.42 -3.60
C GLU A 71 14.51 -6.76 -4.15
N GLU A 72 13.86 -7.86 -3.78
CA GLU A 72 14.17 -9.21 -4.26
C GLU A 72 14.01 -9.33 -5.79
N LEU A 73 12.89 -8.84 -6.34
CA LEU A 73 12.66 -8.86 -7.79
C LEU A 73 13.68 -8.00 -8.54
N SER A 74 14.07 -6.85 -7.99
CA SER A 74 15.08 -5.99 -8.59
C SER A 74 16.44 -6.69 -8.66
N GLN A 75 16.80 -7.45 -7.62
CA GLN A 75 18.01 -8.27 -7.62
C GLN A 75 17.95 -9.36 -8.68
N VAL A 76 16.83 -10.10 -8.76
CA VAL A 76 16.64 -11.14 -9.79
C VAL A 76 16.75 -10.56 -11.20
N VAL A 77 16.13 -9.40 -11.46
CA VAL A 77 16.23 -8.72 -12.76
C VAL A 77 17.68 -8.32 -13.07
N SER A 78 18.43 -7.83 -12.08
CA SER A 78 19.85 -7.51 -12.26
C SER A 78 20.68 -8.75 -12.62
N GLU A 79 20.48 -9.86 -11.90
CA GLU A 79 21.18 -11.12 -12.16
C GLU A 79 20.85 -11.69 -13.54
N LEU A 80 19.60 -11.58 -14.00
CA LEU A 80 19.19 -12.01 -15.34
C LEU A 80 19.86 -11.17 -16.43
N LYS A 81 19.92 -9.85 -16.26
CA LYS A 81 20.61 -8.96 -17.21
C LYS A 81 22.11 -9.28 -17.32
N GLU A 82 22.77 -9.54 -16.20
CA GLU A 82 24.18 -9.93 -16.21
C GLU A 82 24.39 -11.29 -16.88
N LYS A 83 23.47 -12.24 -16.68
CA LYS A 83 23.51 -13.53 -17.38
C LYS A 83 23.30 -13.39 -18.88
N GLU A 84 22.37 -12.54 -19.31
CA GLU A 84 22.16 -12.25 -20.74
C GLU A 84 23.41 -11.64 -21.37
N LYS A 85 24.01 -10.64 -20.73
CA LYS A 85 25.25 -10.02 -21.19
C LYS A 85 26.40 -11.02 -21.33
N ARG A 86 26.56 -11.92 -20.34
CA ARG A 86 27.58 -12.99 -20.41
C ARG A 86 27.31 -13.96 -21.56
N ARG A 87 26.04 -14.28 -21.83
CA ARG A 87 25.67 -15.16 -22.94
C ARG A 87 26.00 -14.52 -24.29
N GLU A 88 25.71 -13.24 -24.47
CA GLU A 88 26.06 -12.48 -25.68
C GLU A 88 27.58 -12.43 -25.89
N GLN A 89 28.36 -12.23 -24.83
CA GLN A 89 29.82 -12.25 -24.89
C GLN A 89 30.36 -13.62 -25.32
N GLN A 90 29.83 -14.70 -24.75
CA GLN A 90 30.21 -16.08 -25.12
C GLN A 90 29.83 -16.41 -26.57
N GLU A 91 28.69 -15.92 -27.06
CA GLU A 91 28.27 -16.08 -28.45
C GLU A 91 29.19 -15.30 -29.40
N ALA A 92 29.62 -14.09 -29.04
CA ALA A 92 30.57 -13.29 -29.81
C ALA A 92 31.96 -13.95 -29.89
N GLU A 93 32.52 -14.37 -28.75
CA GLU A 93 33.83 -15.05 -28.68
C GLU A 93 33.85 -16.33 -29.51
N LYS A 94 32.77 -17.13 -29.45
CA LYS A 94 32.65 -18.37 -30.23
C LYS A 94 32.61 -18.10 -31.74
N ASN A 95 31.97 -17.03 -32.18
CA ASN A 95 31.90 -16.67 -33.59
C ASN A 95 33.25 -16.18 -34.13
N GLU A 96 34.02 -15.43 -33.33
CA GLU A 96 35.38 -15.03 -33.70
C GLU A 96 36.31 -16.24 -33.85
N GLU A 97 36.23 -17.23 -32.95
CA GLU A 97 37.06 -18.44 -32.99
C GLU A 97 36.77 -19.35 -34.19
N ILE A 98 35.52 -19.39 -34.66
CA ILE A 98 35.15 -20.11 -35.90
C ILE A 98 35.79 -19.41 -37.12
N THR A 99 35.69 -18.08 -37.19
CA THR A 99 36.19 -17.29 -38.33
C THR A 99 37.71 -17.39 -38.50
N THR A 100 38.47 -17.62 -37.41
CA THR A 100 39.94 -17.74 -37.46
C THR A 100 40.43 -19.13 -37.85
N LYS A 101 39.59 -20.17 -37.78
CA LYS A 101 39.97 -21.56 -38.10
C LYS A 101 39.73 -21.93 -39.57
N ASP A 102 39.01 -21.09 -40.32
CA ASP A 102 38.71 -21.28 -41.74
C ASP A 102 39.77 -20.64 -42.69
N TYR A 103 40.86 -20.11 -42.13
CA TYR A 103 42.05 -19.62 -42.85
C TYR A 103 43.31 -20.34 -42.35
#